data_AF-A0A6I9Q7Z6-F1
#
_entry.id   AF-A0A6I9Q7Z6-F1
#
_cell.length_a   1.000
_cell.length_b   1.000
_cell.length_c   1.000
_cell.angle_alpha   90.00
_cell.angle_beta   90.00
_cell.angle_gamma   90.00
#
_symmetry.space_group_name_H-M   'P 1'
#
loop_
_entity.id
_entity.type
_entity.pdbx_description
1 polymer ?
#
loop_
_entity_poly.entity_id
_entity_poly.type
_entity_poly.pdbx_seq_one_letter_code
_entity_poly.pdbx_strand_id
1 'polypeptide(L)'
;MASTIVDGALFLLLALLFPLHLLSLGRRLLRRSGDGRYLLLRSGVLLASVAVLLSAALSDLKASSRNDAVVSELEEMELKIARLESFLEENTKILNSKTLHLEEKNKLIEEMEYKIQLLQNALHSIKKSPSDSSYSEDRITAMEEEVQLLWNESRENNFKIHTLESLVDDEEEEMKAVASEVDKMKNIVTEQWIQIRQLEQAFQSTKIMASNVRKRIKSEDYNDVARHIKCAIMKLQDVVKDAMEMNKFTAPLANKEVAFFVAYAIMTFPILSAWVFCSSCFS
;
A
#
# COMPACT_ATOMS: atom_id res chain seq x y z
N MET A 1 -67.80 -7.44 52.40
CA MET A 1 -69.05 -6.82 51.89
C MET A 1 -69.47 -7.48 50.58
N ALA A 2 -69.78 -8.78 50.60
CA ALA A 2 -70.14 -9.55 49.40
C ALA A 2 -71.26 -10.58 49.69
N SER A 3 -72.02 -10.38 50.77
CA SER A 3 -73.14 -11.25 51.17
C SER A 3 -74.51 -10.56 51.05
N THR A 4 -74.58 -9.30 50.64
CA THR A 4 -75.84 -8.53 50.57
C THR A 4 -76.36 -8.28 49.15
N ILE A 5 -75.58 -8.62 48.12
CA ILE A 5 -75.98 -8.47 46.70
C ILE A 5 -76.69 -9.74 46.18
N VAL A 6 -76.35 -10.91 46.72
CA VAL A 6 -76.94 -12.20 46.33
C VAL A 6 -78.38 -12.34 46.84
N ASP A 7 -78.69 -11.80 48.01
CA ASP A 7 -80.05 -11.86 48.59
C ASP A 7 -81.04 -10.93 47.87
N GLY A 8 -80.60 -9.78 47.36
CA GLY A 8 -81.46 -8.86 46.59
C GLY A 8 -81.89 -9.41 45.22
N ALA A 9 -81.01 -10.18 44.55
CA ALA A 9 -81.32 -10.83 43.29
C ALA A 9 -82.33 -12.00 43.46
N LEU A 10 -82.26 -12.71 44.59
CA LEU A 10 -83.21 -13.78 44.93
C LEU A 10 -84.63 -13.24 45.21
N PHE A 11 -84.75 -12.09 45.87
CA PHE A 11 -86.05 -11.45 46.11
C PHE A 11 -86.72 -10.94 44.83
N LEU A 12 -85.96 -10.41 43.86
CA LEU A 12 -86.50 -9.98 42.56
C LEU A 12 -86.94 -11.15 41.68
N LEU A 13 -86.22 -12.28 41.74
CA LEU A 13 -86.63 -13.52 41.07
C LEU A 13 -87.91 -14.12 41.68
N LEU A 14 -88.07 -14.08 43.01
CA LEU A 14 -89.29 -14.53 43.67
C LEU A 14 -90.52 -13.66 43.31
N ALA A 15 -90.34 -12.34 43.20
CA ALA A 15 -91.42 -11.41 42.90
C ALA A 15 -91.96 -11.54 41.46
N LEU A 16 -91.11 -11.89 40.49
CA LEU A 16 -91.50 -12.10 39.09
C LEU A 16 -92.15 -13.48 38.83
N LEU A 17 -91.76 -14.51 39.59
CA LEU A 17 -92.29 -15.87 39.43
C LEU A 17 -93.65 -16.10 40.09
N PHE A 18 -93.98 -15.33 41.13
CA PHE A 18 -95.23 -15.45 41.89
C PHE A 18 -96.51 -15.19 41.05
N PRO A 19 -96.62 -14.12 40.23
CA PRO A 19 -97.80 -13.91 39.38
C PRO A 19 -97.91 -14.92 38.24
N LEU A 20 -96.78 -15.44 37.73
CA LEU A 20 -96.77 -16.48 36.70
C LEU A 20 -97.24 -17.84 37.25
N HIS A 21 -96.92 -18.15 38.51
CA HIS A 21 -97.42 -19.35 39.19
C HIS A 21 -98.94 -19.31 39.43
N LEU A 22 -99.50 -18.17 39.82
CA LEU A 22 -100.95 -17.97 39.97
C LEU A 22 -101.70 -18.11 38.63
N LEU A 23 -101.14 -17.56 37.55
CA LEU A 23 -101.70 -17.71 36.20
C LEU A 23 -101.66 -19.18 35.72
N SER A 24 -100.61 -19.92 36.10
CA SER A 24 -100.47 -21.35 35.79
C SER A 24 -101.39 -22.26 36.62
N LEU A 25 -101.79 -21.84 37.83
CA LEU A 25 -102.74 -22.55 38.68
C LEU A 25 -104.19 -22.34 38.21
N GLY A 26 -104.53 -21.12 37.77
CA GLY A 26 -105.83 -20.80 37.16
C GLY A 26 -106.09 -21.58 35.87
N ARG A 27 -105.05 -21.79 35.04
CA ARG A 27 -105.14 -22.64 33.84
C ARG A 27 -105.26 -24.14 34.14
N ARG A 28 -104.88 -24.60 35.35
CA ARG A 28 -104.99 -26.01 35.77
C ARG A 28 -106.36 -26.37 36.36
N LEU A 29 -107.08 -25.41 36.93
CA LEU A 29 -108.46 -25.62 37.41
C LEU A 29 -109.53 -25.53 36.30
N LEU A 30 -109.22 -24.87 35.18
CA LEU A 30 -110.14 -24.76 34.04
C LEU A 30 -110.06 -25.93 33.05
N ARG A 31 -109.29 -27.00 33.35
CA ARG A 31 -109.13 -28.16 32.46
C ARG A 31 -109.47 -29.49 33.12
N ARG A 32 -110.47 -29.51 34.01
CA ARG A 32 -111.08 -30.75 34.52
C ARG A 32 -112.50 -30.51 35.06
N SER A 33 -113.47 -30.33 34.17
CA SER A 33 -114.78 -30.98 34.31
C SER A 33 -115.59 -30.74 33.04
N GLY A 34 -115.83 -31.82 32.30
CA GLY A 34 -116.69 -31.82 31.12
C GLY A 34 -118.14 -32.10 31.51
N ASP A 35 -119.01 -31.34 30.85
CA ASP A 35 -120.36 -31.71 30.41
C ASP A 35 -121.55 -31.53 31.36
N GLY A 36 -122.68 -31.16 30.75
CA GLY A 36 -124.02 -31.28 31.33
C GLY A 36 -124.72 -29.97 31.65
N ARG A 37 -125.60 -29.55 30.73
CA ARG A 37 -126.52 -28.40 30.83
C ARG A 37 -127.56 -28.54 31.95
N TYR A 38 -128.15 -27.38 32.27
CA TYR A 38 -129.42 -27.07 32.96
C TYR A 38 -129.32 -26.59 34.41
N LEU A 39 -129.36 -25.26 34.59
CA LEU A 39 -130.48 -24.54 35.21
C LEU A 39 -130.12 -23.05 35.38
N LEU A 40 -130.66 -22.23 34.48
CA LEU A 40 -130.81 -20.80 34.65
C LEU A 40 -131.78 -20.52 35.81
N LEU A 41 -131.34 -19.81 36.85
CA LEU A 41 -131.99 -18.60 37.39
C LEU A 41 -131.20 -18.07 38.60
N ARG A 42 -130.99 -16.74 38.63
CA ARG A 42 -130.26 -15.91 39.63
C ARG A 42 -128.75 -15.70 39.40
N SER A 43 -128.41 -14.88 38.40
CA SER A 43 -127.19 -14.02 38.45
C SER A 43 -127.21 -12.84 37.44
N GLY A 44 -128.24 -12.69 36.60
CA GLY A 44 -128.31 -11.64 35.58
C GLY A 44 -128.43 -10.19 36.08
N VAL A 45 -128.66 -9.94 37.37
CA VAL A 45 -128.89 -8.58 37.90
C VAL A 45 -127.58 -7.83 38.18
N LEU A 46 -126.46 -8.52 38.41
CA LEU A 46 -125.18 -7.85 38.72
C LEU A 46 -124.42 -7.43 37.45
N LEU A 47 -124.47 -8.21 36.38
CA LEU A 47 -123.81 -7.88 35.10
C LEU A 47 -124.44 -6.69 34.37
N ALA A 48 -125.75 -6.49 34.51
CA ALA A 48 -126.43 -5.33 33.93
C ALA A 48 -126.09 -4.01 34.67
N SER A 49 -125.85 -4.06 35.98
CA SER A 49 -125.49 -2.86 36.77
C SER A 49 -124.09 -2.33 36.45
N VAL A 50 -123.14 -3.22 36.13
CA VAL A 50 -121.76 -2.85 35.75
C VAL A 50 -121.71 -2.25 34.34
N ALA A 51 -122.54 -2.74 33.42
CA ALA A 51 -122.65 -2.17 32.08
C ALA A 51 -123.24 -0.75 32.08
N VAL A 52 -124.24 -0.48 32.94
CA VAL A 52 -124.84 0.85 33.07
C VAL A 52 -123.87 1.86 33.72
N LEU A 53 -123.05 1.42 34.68
CA LEU A 53 -122.01 2.27 35.28
C LEU A 53 -120.87 2.60 34.30
N LEU A 54 -120.51 1.69 33.40
CA LEU A 54 -119.54 1.95 32.32
C LEU A 54 -120.09 2.89 31.23
N SER A 55 -121.39 2.83 30.92
CA SER A 55 -122.03 3.77 29.98
C SER A 55 -122.25 5.17 30.58
N ALA A 56 -122.47 5.28 31.89
CA ALA A 56 -122.56 6.58 32.58
C ALA A 56 -121.19 7.28 32.66
N ALA A 57 -120.10 6.53 32.83
CA ALA A 57 -118.74 7.08 32.86
C ALA A 57 -118.24 7.57 31.48
N LEU A 58 -118.80 7.08 30.37
CA LEU A 58 -118.43 7.53 29.02
C LEU A 58 -119.17 8.81 28.56
N SER A 59 -120.23 9.23 29.27
CA SER A 59 -121.05 10.38 28.85
C SER A 59 -120.47 11.74 29.26
N ASP A 60 -119.42 11.78 30.10
CA ASP A 60 -118.75 13.02 30.54
C ASP A 60 -117.64 13.48 29.58
N LEU A 61 -117.51 12.83 28.41
CA LEU A 61 -116.53 13.17 27.39
C LEU A 61 -117.12 14.13 26.35
N LYS A 62 -117.54 15.33 26.76
CA LYS A 62 -117.86 16.40 25.81
C LYS A 62 -117.38 17.77 26.32
N ALA A 63 -116.07 17.97 26.26
CA ALA A 63 -115.44 19.29 26.31
C ALA A 63 -114.54 19.47 25.07
N SER A 64 -115.14 20.02 24.02
CA SER A 64 -114.62 20.11 22.65
C SER A 64 -113.54 21.16 22.41
N SER A 65 -112.98 21.84 23.44
CA SER A 65 -111.93 22.86 23.26
C SER A 65 -110.55 22.48 23.84
N ARG A 66 -110.47 21.40 24.61
CA ARG A 66 -109.22 20.90 25.21
C ARG A 66 -108.54 19.83 24.35
N ASN A 67 -109.30 19.21 23.45
CA ASN A 67 -108.81 18.15 22.57
C ASN A 67 -107.98 18.70 21.40
N ASP A 68 -108.34 19.86 20.80
CA ASP A 68 -107.55 20.45 19.71
C ASP A 68 -106.14 20.91 20.15
N ALA A 69 -106.01 21.43 21.37
CA ALA A 69 -104.70 21.81 21.92
C ALA A 69 -103.81 20.57 22.19
N VAL A 70 -104.40 19.51 22.75
CA VAL A 70 -103.69 18.24 23.01
C VAL A 70 -103.32 17.53 21.69
N VAL A 71 -104.17 17.61 20.68
CA VAL A 71 -103.88 17.07 19.34
C VAL A 71 -102.76 17.88 18.66
N SER A 72 -102.76 19.21 18.77
CA SER A 72 -101.67 20.05 18.25
C SER A 72 -100.33 19.78 18.95
N GLU A 73 -100.32 19.58 20.27
CA GLU A 73 -99.09 19.19 21.01
C GLU A 73 -98.62 17.78 20.63
N LEU A 74 -99.56 16.86 20.38
CA LEU A 74 -99.26 15.51 19.91
C LEU A 74 -98.63 15.53 18.52
N GLU A 75 -99.19 16.30 17.59
CA GLU A 75 -98.66 16.49 16.24
C GLU A 75 -97.26 17.14 16.28
N GLU A 76 -97.03 18.12 17.17
CA GLU A 76 -95.70 18.70 17.38
C GLU A 76 -94.69 17.67 17.92
N MET A 77 -95.10 16.85 18.89
CA MET A 77 -94.27 15.77 19.43
C MET A 77 -93.94 14.72 18.36
N GLU A 78 -94.89 14.37 17.51
CA GLU A 78 -94.70 13.41 16.42
C GLU A 78 -93.69 13.93 15.39
N LEU A 79 -93.78 15.22 15.00
CA LEU A 79 -92.78 15.85 14.14
C LEU A 79 -91.39 15.87 14.80
N LYS A 80 -91.33 16.11 16.11
CA LYS A 80 -90.06 16.09 16.86
C LYS A 80 -89.46 14.69 16.95
N ILE A 81 -90.30 13.66 17.10
CA ILE A 81 -89.89 12.25 17.06
C ILE A 81 -89.34 11.93 15.67
N ALA A 82 -90.07 12.26 14.60
CA ALA A 82 -89.61 12.04 13.23
C ALA A 82 -88.26 12.73 12.93
N ARG A 83 -88.05 13.94 13.48
CA ARG A 83 -86.78 14.66 13.35
C ARG A 83 -85.64 13.97 14.11
N LEU A 84 -85.90 13.48 15.33
CA LEU A 84 -84.90 12.74 16.11
C LEU A 84 -84.57 11.40 15.48
N GLU A 85 -85.56 10.70 14.93
CA GLU A 85 -85.37 9.46 14.17
C GLU A 85 -84.51 9.71 12.93
N SER A 86 -84.79 10.78 12.17
CA SER A 86 -83.95 11.20 11.05
C SER A 86 -82.50 11.48 11.48
N PHE A 87 -82.31 12.18 12.60
CA PHE A 87 -80.99 12.49 13.12
C PHE A 87 -80.25 11.24 13.63
N LEU A 88 -80.96 10.30 14.26
CA LEU A 88 -80.41 9.01 14.67
C LEU A 88 -80.00 8.15 13.47
N GLU A 89 -80.84 8.09 12.44
CA GLU A 89 -80.56 7.35 11.21
C GLU A 89 -79.33 7.92 10.47
N GLU A 90 -79.24 9.25 10.35
CA GLU A 90 -78.06 9.91 9.77
C GLU A 90 -76.80 9.64 10.60
N ASN A 91 -76.88 9.80 11.93
CA ASN A 91 -75.74 9.52 12.81
C ASN A 91 -75.32 8.05 12.76
N THR A 92 -76.27 7.12 12.63
CA THR A 92 -75.98 5.69 12.49
C THR A 92 -75.22 5.41 11.19
N LYS A 93 -75.62 6.05 10.08
CA LYS A 93 -74.89 5.97 8.80
C LYS A 93 -73.48 6.56 8.89
N ILE A 94 -73.31 7.71 9.54
CA ILE A 94 -71.99 8.33 9.76
C ILE A 94 -71.12 7.45 10.65
N LEU A 95 -71.68 6.83 11.70
CA LEU A 95 -70.96 5.89 12.55
C LEU A 95 -70.50 4.67 11.75
N ASN A 96 -71.38 4.08 10.95
CA ASN A 96 -71.05 2.92 10.12
C ASN A 96 -69.94 3.22 9.10
N SER A 97 -69.96 4.39 8.45
CA SER A 97 -68.89 4.77 7.52
C SER A 97 -67.56 5.02 8.21
N LYS A 98 -67.56 5.62 9.42
CA LYS A 98 -66.35 5.77 10.25
C LYS A 98 -65.79 4.44 10.70
N THR A 99 -66.66 3.50 11.10
CA THR A 99 -66.26 2.14 11.50
C THR A 99 -65.56 1.43 10.33
N LEU A 100 -66.11 1.52 9.12
CA LEU A 100 -65.51 0.93 7.92
C LEU A 100 -64.13 1.56 7.61
N HIS A 101 -64.02 2.89 7.65
CA HIS A 101 -62.75 3.56 7.43
C HIS A 101 -61.69 3.20 8.49
N LEU A 102 -62.08 3.00 9.76
CA LEU A 102 -61.18 2.54 10.82
C LEU A 102 -60.69 1.11 10.56
N GLU A 103 -61.57 0.23 10.09
CA GLU A 103 -61.22 -1.15 9.69
C GLU A 103 -60.14 -1.15 8.58
N GLU A 104 -60.30 -0.31 7.56
CA GLU A 104 -59.30 -0.17 6.48
C GLU A 104 -57.95 0.36 6.99
N LYS A 105 -57.97 1.35 7.87
CA LYS A 105 -56.73 1.88 8.50
C LYS A 105 -56.06 0.83 9.37
N ASN A 106 -56.83 0.00 10.07
CA ASN A 106 -56.29 -1.09 10.88
C ASN A 106 -55.56 -2.13 10.01
N LYS A 107 -56.13 -2.51 8.87
CA LYS A 107 -55.46 -3.40 7.89
C LYS A 107 -54.13 -2.82 7.39
N LEU A 108 -54.11 -1.52 7.07
CA LEU A 108 -52.89 -0.84 6.64
C LEU A 108 -51.82 -0.82 7.76
N ILE A 109 -52.24 -0.65 9.02
CA ILE A 109 -51.35 -0.72 10.18
C ILE A 109 -50.73 -2.12 10.28
N GLU A 110 -51.54 -3.18 10.15
CA GLU A 110 -51.06 -4.56 10.18
C GLU A 110 -50.03 -4.84 9.06
N GLU A 111 -50.26 -4.36 7.84
CA GLU A 111 -49.29 -4.48 6.74
C GLU A 111 -47.97 -3.74 7.02
N MET A 112 -48.05 -2.55 7.61
CA MET A 112 -46.86 -1.79 7.99
C MET A 112 -46.09 -2.48 9.13
N GLU A 113 -46.80 -3.01 10.12
CA GLU A 113 -46.22 -3.79 11.22
C GLU A 113 -45.42 -4.97 10.68
N TYR A 114 -45.99 -5.73 9.73
CA TYR A 114 -45.30 -6.83 9.07
C TYR A 114 -44.03 -6.38 8.33
N LYS A 115 -44.09 -5.26 7.58
CA LYS A 115 -42.92 -4.70 6.90
C LYS A 115 -41.84 -4.24 7.87
N ILE A 116 -42.23 -3.60 8.98
CA ILE A 116 -41.31 -3.19 10.03
C ILE A 116 -40.59 -4.41 10.60
N GLN A 117 -41.33 -5.48 10.92
CA GLN A 117 -40.74 -6.73 11.41
C GLN A 117 -39.79 -7.37 10.39
N LEU A 118 -40.16 -7.38 9.10
CA LEU A 118 -39.31 -7.91 8.03
C LEU A 118 -37.99 -7.12 7.92
N LEU A 119 -38.07 -5.79 7.93
CA LEU A 119 -36.91 -4.90 7.86
C LEU A 119 -36.04 -5.01 9.12
N GLN A 120 -36.64 -5.13 10.30
CA GLN A 120 -35.91 -5.35 11.56
C GLN A 120 -35.15 -6.68 11.52
N ASN A 121 -35.77 -7.74 11.01
CA ASN A 121 -35.12 -9.04 10.85
C ASN A 121 -33.99 -9.00 9.82
N ALA A 122 -34.18 -8.31 8.69
CA ALA A 122 -33.14 -8.12 7.68
C ALA A 122 -31.95 -7.33 8.25
N LEU A 123 -32.21 -6.23 8.96
CA LEU A 123 -31.18 -5.44 9.63
C LEU A 123 -30.44 -6.26 10.70
N HIS A 124 -31.18 -7.02 11.50
CA HIS A 124 -30.58 -7.89 12.51
C HIS A 124 -29.75 -9.00 11.86
N SER A 125 -30.19 -9.58 10.74
CA SER A 125 -29.41 -10.56 9.97
C SER A 125 -28.10 -9.98 9.43
N ILE A 126 -28.15 -8.76 8.84
CA ILE A 126 -26.96 -8.06 8.35
C ILE A 126 -26.02 -7.71 9.51
N LYS A 127 -26.56 -7.23 10.64
CA LYS A 127 -25.78 -6.90 11.84
C LYS A 127 -25.25 -8.13 12.58
N LYS A 128 -25.98 -9.25 12.53
CA LYS A 128 -25.65 -10.55 13.14
C LYS A 128 -24.94 -11.49 12.15
N SER A 129 -24.48 -10.99 11.01
CA SER A 129 -23.35 -11.57 10.30
C SER A 129 -22.05 -10.87 10.74
N PRO A 130 -21.53 -11.10 11.97
CA PRO A 130 -20.16 -10.70 12.30
C PRO A 130 -19.14 -11.35 11.38
N SER A 131 -19.46 -12.49 10.77
CA SER A 131 -18.50 -13.25 9.96
C SER A 131 -18.00 -12.51 8.72
N ASP A 132 -18.84 -11.68 8.07
CA ASP A 132 -18.38 -10.88 6.92
C ASP A 132 -17.92 -9.46 7.31
N SER A 133 -18.49 -8.87 8.36
CA SER A 133 -18.13 -7.52 8.83
C SER A 133 -16.87 -7.50 9.71
N SER A 134 -16.74 -8.42 10.68
CA SER A 134 -15.56 -8.48 11.54
C SER A 134 -14.33 -8.90 10.75
N TYR A 135 -14.46 -9.91 9.88
CA TYR A 135 -13.34 -10.38 9.06
C TYR A 135 -12.83 -9.30 8.10
N SER A 136 -13.73 -8.46 7.57
CA SER A 136 -13.33 -7.33 6.72
C SER A 136 -12.70 -6.21 7.53
N GLU A 137 -13.22 -5.88 8.72
CA GLU A 137 -12.63 -4.88 9.63
C GLU A 137 -11.22 -5.30 10.09
N ASP A 138 -11.06 -6.55 10.56
CA ASP A 138 -9.77 -7.09 11.02
C ASP A 138 -8.73 -7.15 9.89
N ARG A 139 -9.17 -7.43 8.66
CA ARG A 139 -8.29 -7.39 7.49
C ARG A 139 -7.92 -5.97 7.08
N ILE A 140 -8.84 -5.02 7.24
CA ILE A 140 -8.58 -3.60 6.98
C ILE A 140 -7.54 -3.09 7.98
N THR A 141 -7.71 -3.34 9.28
CA THR A 141 -6.74 -2.90 10.30
C THR A 141 -5.36 -3.54 10.09
N ALA A 142 -5.30 -4.85 9.79
CA ALA A 142 -4.03 -5.51 9.48
C ALA A 142 -3.32 -4.90 8.25
N MET A 143 -4.09 -4.58 7.20
CA MET A 143 -3.53 -3.89 6.02
C MET A 143 -3.08 -2.46 6.35
N GLU A 144 -3.81 -1.73 7.19
CA GLU A 144 -3.42 -0.39 7.61
C GLU A 144 -2.11 -0.42 8.42
N GLU A 145 -1.93 -1.41 9.29
CA GLU A 145 -0.68 -1.64 10.02
C GLU A 145 0.48 -1.97 9.07
N GLU A 146 0.27 -2.84 8.08
CA GLU A 146 1.28 -3.17 7.08
C GLU A 146 1.69 -1.94 6.25
N VAL A 147 0.71 -1.13 5.81
CA VAL A 147 0.99 0.12 5.09
C VAL A 147 1.79 1.10 5.95
N GLN A 148 1.47 1.22 7.24
CA GLN A 148 2.24 2.06 8.16
C GLN A 148 3.67 1.55 8.34
N LEU A 149 3.86 0.23 8.47
CA LEU A 149 5.18 -0.38 8.60
C LEU A 149 6.01 -0.14 7.34
N LEU A 150 5.45 -0.40 6.16
CA LEU A 150 6.12 -0.16 4.88
C LEU A 150 6.44 1.33 4.67
N TRP A 151 5.57 2.23 5.12
CA TRP A 151 5.83 3.67 5.06
C TRP A 151 7.01 4.06 5.94
N ASN A 152 7.10 3.53 7.15
CA ASN A 152 8.22 3.79 8.06
C ASN A 152 9.53 3.23 7.51
N GLU A 153 9.52 1.99 7.01
CA GLU A 153 10.68 1.36 6.37
C GLU A 153 11.12 2.14 5.12
N SER A 154 10.16 2.61 4.31
CA SER A 154 10.44 3.46 3.15
C SER A 154 11.14 4.75 3.53
N ARG A 155 10.70 5.42 4.62
CA ARG A 155 11.37 6.63 5.13
C ARG A 155 12.78 6.35 5.62
N GLU A 156 12.98 5.23 6.34
CA GLU A 156 14.30 4.82 6.80
C GLU A 156 15.23 4.52 5.63
N ASN A 157 14.74 3.82 4.61
CA ASN A 157 15.50 3.52 3.40
C ASN A 157 15.83 4.78 2.61
N ASN A 158 14.92 5.75 2.51
CA ASN A 158 15.20 7.03 1.88
C ASN A 158 16.33 7.80 2.60
N PHE A 159 16.35 7.79 3.93
CA PHE A 159 17.45 8.37 4.71
C PHE A 159 18.78 7.66 4.46
N LYS A 160 18.77 6.33 4.45
CA LYS A 160 19.96 5.51 4.12
C LYS A 160 20.46 5.81 2.71
N ILE A 161 19.56 5.96 1.73
CA ILE A 161 19.92 6.32 0.35
C ILE A 161 20.66 7.65 0.34
N HIS A 162 20.13 8.70 0.96
CA HIS A 162 20.81 10.00 0.99
C HIS A 162 22.17 9.96 1.70
N THR A 163 22.29 9.16 2.76
CA THR A 163 23.57 8.97 3.45
C THR A 163 24.59 8.27 2.55
N LEU A 164 24.16 7.24 1.83
CA LEU A 164 25.00 6.51 0.87
C LEU A 164 25.36 7.37 -0.34
N GLU A 165 24.43 8.16 -0.86
CA GLU A 165 24.68 9.12 -1.96
C GLU A 165 25.79 10.10 -1.57
N SER A 166 25.70 10.74 -0.38
CA SER A 166 26.75 11.67 0.06
C SER A 166 28.11 10.98 0.26
N LEU A 167 28.12 9.73 0.75
CA LEU A 167 29.37 8.98 0.90
C LEU A 167 29.99 8.62 -0.44
N VAL A 168 29.18 8.22 -1.42
CA VAL A 168 29.63 7.91 -2.78
C VAL A 168 30.16 9.17 -3.47
N ASP A 169 29.51 10.32 -3.28
CA ASP A 169 29.99 11.60 -3.81
C ASP A 169 31.38 11.96 -3.23
N ASP A 170 31.56 11.84 -1.91
CA ASP A 170 32.85 12.08 -1.25
C ASP A 170 33.94 11.12 -1.77
N GLU A 171 33.64 9.81 -1.85
CA GLU A 171 34.55 8.80 -2.40
C GLU A 171 34.87 9.03 -3.89
N GLU A 172 33.92 9.55 -4.67
CA GLU A 172 34.12 9.89 -6.08
C GLU A 172 35.07 11.10 -6.22
N GLU A 173 34.94 12.12 -5.37
CA GLU A 173 35.87 13.25 -5.35
C GLU A 173 37.29 12.80 -4.99
N GLU A 174 37.45 11.94 -3.98
CA GLU A 174 38.74 11.36 -3.63
C GLU A 174 39.31 10.52 -4.78
N MET A 175 38.49 9.69 -5.45
CA MET A 175 38.92 8.91 -6.60
C MET A 175 39.38 9.80 -7.76
N LYS A 176 38.68 10.90 -8.05
CA LYS A 176 39.10 11.89 -9.05
C LYS A 176 40.45 12.51 -8.69
N ALA A 177 40.67 12.83 -7.42
CA ALA A 177 41.96 13.34 -6.95
C ALA A 177 43.09 12.31 -7.17
N VAL A 178 42.89 11.06 -6.78
CA VAL A 178 43.84 9.96 -7.00
C VAL A 178 44.12 9.74 -8.49
N ALA A 179 43.08 9.76 -9.34
CA ALA A 179 43.23 9.63 -10.78
C ALA A 179 44.11 10.76 -11.36
N SER A 180 43.93 11.99 -10.89
CA SER A 180 44.76 13.14 -11.31
C SER A 180 46.23 12.99 -10.90
N GLU A 181 46.50 12.44 -9.72
CA GLU A 181 47.86 12.15 -9.26
C GLU A 181 48.52 11.02 -10.08
N VAL A 182 47.75 9.99 -10.43
CA VAL A 182 48.24 8.91 -11.32
C VAL A 182 48.60 9.46 -12.71
N ASP A 183 47.81 10.38 -13.27
CA ASP A 183 48.13 11.00 -14.55
C ASP A 183 49.39 11.88 -14.48
N LYS A 184 49.57 12.63 -13.38
CA LYS A 184 50.83 13.36 -13.13
C LYS A 184 52.02 12.40 -13.05
N MET A 185 51.87 11.30 -12.30
CA MET A 185 52.91 10.28 -12.17
C MET A 185 53.25 9.62 -13.51
N LYS A 186 52.24 9.30 -14.32
CA LYS A 186 52.43 8.78 -15.68
C LYS A 186 53.31 9.70 -16.51
N ASN A 187 53.03 11.01 -16.50
CA ASN A 187 53.83 11.99 -17.23
C ASN A 187 55.28 12.04 -16.73
N ILE A 188 55.49 12.01 -15.41
CA ILE A 188 56.84 11.96 -14.81
C ILE A 188 57.59 10.69 -15.23
N VAL A 189 56.96 9.52 -15.14
CA VAL A 189 57.56 8.23 -15.52
C VAL A 189 57.92 8.22 -17.00
N THR A 190 57.07 8.76 -17.87
CA THR A 190 57.37 8.86 -19.31
C THR A 190 58.58 9.76 -19.58
N GLU A 191 58.70 10.91 -18.90
CA GLU A 191 59.86 11.80 -19.05
C GLU A 191 61.14 11.15 -18.51
N GLN A 192 61.08 10.52 -17.33
CA GLN A 192 62.22 9.80 -16.76
C GLN A 192 62.68 8.66 -17.66
N TRP A 193 61.77 7.93 -18.31
CA TRP A 193 62.11 6.89 -19.27
C TRP A 193 62.87 7.43 -20.48
N ILE A 194 62.44 8.57 -21.04
CA ILE A 194 63.15 9.25 -22.14
C ILE A 194 64.56 9.64 -21.70
N GLN A 195 64.72 10.21 -20.50
CA GLN A 195 66.02 10.59 -19.96
C GLN A 195 66.96 9.39 -19.78
N ILE A 196 66.47 8.29 -19.20
CA ILE A 196 67.25 7.05 -19.05
C ILE A 196 67.71 6.55 -20.43
N ARG A 197 66.82 6.58 -21.42
CA ARG A 197 67.15 6.13 -22.78
C ARG A 197 68.24 6.99 -23.43
N GLN A 198 68.16 8.31 -23.28
CA GLN A 198 69.19 9.23 -23.77
C GLN A 198 70.52 9.01 -23.07
N LEU A 199 70.51 8.84 -21.74
CA LEU A 199 71.70 8.55 -20.95
C LEU A 199 72.36 7.24 -21.37
N GLU A 200 71.57 6.20 -21.59
CA GLU A 200 72.05 4.90 -22.09
C GLU A 200 72.74 5.05 -23.45
N GLN A 201 72.14 5.77 -24.39
CA GLN A 201 72.72 6.02 -25.71
C GLN A 201 74.02 6.81 -25.62
N ALA A 202 74.06 7.88 -24.82
CA ALA A 202 75.26 8.67 -24.60
C ALA A 202 76.38 7.82 -23.99
N PHE A 203 76.07 6.99 -22.99
CA PHE A 203 77.02 6.08 -22.37
C PHE A 203 77.59 5.07 -23.37
N GLN A 204 76.75 4.45 -24.21
CA GLN A 204 77.23 3.54 -25.25
C GLN A 204 78.13 4.25 -26.26
N SER A 205 77.76 5.46 -26.68
CA SER A 205 78.59 6.30 -27.56
C SER A 205 79.96 6.60 -26.95
N THR A 206 79.99 7.02 -25.68
CA THR A 206 81.22 7.26 -24.93
C THR A 206 82.08 5.99 -24.82
N LYS A 207 81.46 4.83 -24.57
CA LYS A 207 82.17 3.54 -24.51
C LYS A 207 82.84 3.19 -25.85
N ILE A 208 82.13 3.39 -26.97
CA ILE A 208 82.68 3.18 -28.31
C ILE A 208 83.83 4.16 -28.58
N MET A 209 83.63 5.44 -28.29
CA MET A 209 84.64 6.47 -28.47
C MET A 209 85.91 6.18 -27.66
N ALA A 210 85.77 5.87 -26.37
CA ALA A 210 86.89 5.55 -25.50
C ALA A 210 87.66 4.31 -25.97
N SER A 211 86.95 3.28 -26.46
CA SER A 211 87.58 2.08 -27.06
C SER A 211 88.36 2.44 -28.32
N ASN A 212 87.80 3.27 -29.20
CA ASN A 212 88.47 3.71 -30.43
C ASN A 212 89.69 4.58 -30.14
N VAL A 213 89.61 5.51 -29.17
CA VAL A 213 90.75 6.32 -28.73
C VAL A 213 91.86 5.42 -28.16
N ARG A 214 91.51 4.46 -27.30
CA ARG A 214 92.48 3.48 -26.77
C ARG A 214 93.18 2.70 -27.87
N LYS A 215 92.46 2.29 -28.92
CA LYS A 215 93.03 1.62 -30.10
C LYS A 215 93.97 2.55 -30.87
N ARG A 216 93.56 3.81 -31.09
CA ARG A 216 94.36 4.82 -31.80
C ARG A 216 95.66 5.15 -31.08
N ILE A 217 95.63 5.34 -29.76
CA ILE A 217 96.84 5.58 -28.97
C ILE A 217 97.83 4.42 -29.13
N LYS A 218 97.36 3.16 -29.00
CA LYS A 218 98.23 1.98 -29.21
C LYS A 218 98.84 1.94 -30.61
N SER A 219 98.08 2.30 -31.64
CA SER A 219 98.62 2.34 -33.01
C SER A 219 99.55 3.53 -33.23
N GLU A 220 99.29 4.68 -32.61
CA GLU A 220 100.11 5.89 -32.73
C GLU A 220 101.46 5.70 -32.04
N ASP A 221 101.48 5.15 -30.81
CA ASP A 221 102.71 4.79 -30.09
C ASP A 221 103.56 3.82 -30.91
N TYR A 222 102.94 2.81 -31.53
CA TYR A 222 103.63 1.88 -32.42
C TYR A 222 104.21 2.58 -33.66
N ASN A 223 103.42 3.45 -34.29
CA ASN A 223 103.84 4.19 -35.49
C ASN A 223 104.95 5.20 -35.19
N ASP A 224 104.93 5.83 -34.01
CA ASP A 224 105.93 6.79 -33.56
C ASP A 224 107.28 6.12 -33.35
N VAL A 225 107.30 5.00 -32.62
CA VAL A 225 108.48 4.15 -32.44
C VAL A 225 109.02 3.68 -33.79
N ALA A 226 108.16 3.20 -34.70
CA ALA A 226 108.57 2.77 -36.04
C ALA A 226 109.21 3.91 -36.85
N ARG A 227 108.70 5.15 -36.72
CA ARG A 227 109.24 6.34 -37.40
C ARG A 227 110.62 6.72 -36.86
N HIS A 228 110.79 6.70 -35.54
CA HIS A 228 112.08 6.96 -34.90
C HIS A 228 113.13 5.93 -35.30
N ILE A 229 112.78 4.64 -35.31
CA ILE A 229 113.65 3.57 -35.79
C ILE A 229 114.04 3.81 -37.25
N LYS A 230 113.08 4.11 -38.12
CA LYS A 230 113.35 4.38 -39.54
C LYS A 230 114.31 5.55 -39.74
N CYS A 231 114.13 6.65 -39.00
CA CYS A 231 114.99 7.82 -39.10
C CYS A 231 116.41 7.53 -38.59
N ALA A 232 116.56 6.76 -37.51
CA ALA A 232 117.85 6.33 -37.01
C ALA A 232 118.61 5.47 -38.04
N ILE A 233 117.90 4.55 -38.71
CA ILE A 233 118.47 3.73 -39.79
C ILE A 233 118.97 4.60 -40.94
N MET A 234 118.18 5.59 -41.37
CA MET A 234 118.58 6.51 -42.45
C MET A 234 119.84 7.30 -42.08
N LYS A 235 119.87 7.89 -40.87
CA LYS A 235 121.05 8.65 -40.42
C LYS A 235 122.30 7.78 -40.33
N LEU A 236 122.17 6.56 -39.82
CA LEU A 236 123.30 5.64 -39.75
C LEU A 236 123.79 5.25 -41.15
N GLN A 237 122.87 5.05 -42.10
CA GLN A 237 123.24 4.76 -43.48
C GLN A 237 124.07 5.91 -44.09
N ASP A 238 123.68 7.17 -43.86
CA ASP A 238 124.43 8.33 -44.34
C ASP A 238 125.83 8.40 -43.69
N VAL A 239 125.92 8.22 -42.36
CA VAL A 239 127.21 8.21 -41.64
C VAL A 239 128.11 7.07 -42.10
N VAL A 240 127.58 5.87 -42.29
CA VAL A 240 128.34 4.71 -42.80
C VAL A 240 128.83 4.98 -44.22
N LYS A 241 128.00 5.58 -45.06
CA LYS A 241 128.39 5.95 -46.42
C LYS A 241 129.52 6.97 -46.42
N ASP A 242 129.40 8.04 -45.64
CA ASP A 242 130.44 9.06 -45.51
C ASP A 242 131.74 8.46 -44.94
N ALA A 243 131.66 7.60 -43.91
CA ALA A 243 132.82 6.92 -43.33
C ALA A 243 133.49 5.93 -44.32
N MET A 244 132.70 5.29 -45.19
CA MET A 244 133.22 4.43 -46.25
C MET A 244 133.93 5.24 -47.33
N GLU A 245 133.41 6.42 -47.70
CA GLU A 245 134.01 7.34 -48.68
C GLU A 245 135.31 7.97 -48.18
N MET A 246 135.41 8.28 -46.88
CA MET A 246 136.61 8.88 -46.28
C MET A 246 137.81 7.93 -46.16
N ASN A 247 137.60 6.62 -46.31
CA ASN A 247 138.65 5.60 -46.17
C ASN A 247 139.14 5.14 -47.55
N LYS A 248 140.45 5.27 -47.80
CA LYS A 248 141.11 4.95 -49.08
C LYS A 248 140.87 3.51 -49.57
N PHE A 249 140.60 2.57 -48.67
CA PHE A 249 140.34 1.17 -48.98
C PHE A 249 138.86 0.84 -49.25
N THR A 250 137.93 1.58 -48.64
CA THR A 250 136.48 1.31 -48.73
C THR A 250 135.75 2.26 -49.66
N ALA A 251 136.38 3.37 -50.06
CA ALA A 251 135.84 4.35 -51.00
C ALA A 251 135.34 3.74 -52.33
N PRO A 252 136.03 2.80 -53.00
CA PRO A 252 135.51 2.21 -54.24
C PRO A 252 134.28 1.30 -54.03
N LEU A 253 133.99 0.90 -52.78
CA LEU A 253 132.84 0.07 -52.40
C LEU A 253 131.69 0.88 -51.78
N ALA A 254 131.78 2.21 -51.70
CA ALA A 254 130.79 3.09 -51.08
C ALA A 254 129.52 3.30 -51.92
N ASN A 255 128.97 2.21 -52.47
CA ASN A 255 127.69 2.20 -53.16
C ASN A 255 126.53 2.22 -52.15
N LYS A 256 125.43 2.87 -52.53
CA LYS A 256 124.25 3.04 -51.67
C LYS A 256 123.70 1.73 -51.11
N GLU A 257 123.76 0.66 -51.91
CA GLU A 257 123.32 -0.69 -51.52
C GLU A 257 124.24 -1.33 -50.47
N VAL A 258 125.57 -1.21 -50.63
CA VAL A 258 126.55 -1.78 -49.69
C VAL A 258 126.52 -1.01 -48.36
N ALA A 259 126.43 0.32 -48.40
CA ALA A 259 126.27 1.14 -47.19
C ALA A 259 124.99 0.79 -46.42
N PHE A 260 123.89 0.44 -47.13
CA PHE A 260 122.66 -0.04 -46.50
C PHE A 260 122.88 -1.38 -45.76
N PHE A 261 123.54 -2.36 -46.38
CA PHE A 261 123.83 -3.65 -45.75
C PHE A 261 124.77 -3.51 -44.54
N VAL A 262 125.80 -2.67 -44.62
CA VAL A 262 126.74 -2.44 -43.52
C VAL A 262 126.05 -1.71 -42.37
N ALA A 263 125.28 -0.66 -42.63
CA ALA A 263 124.49 0.04 -41.61
C ALA A 263 123.47 -0.89 -40.94
N TYR A 264 122.81 -1.75 -41.72
CA TYR A 264 121.89 -2.76 -41.20
C TYR A 264 122.60 -3.81 -40.34
N ALA A 265 123.76 -4.31 -40.75
CA ALA A 265 124.57 -5.23 -39.96
C ALA A 265 125.01 -4.61 -38.62
N ILE A 266 125.43 -3.34 -38.62
CA ILE A 266 125.81 -2.61 -37.41
C ILE A 266 124.63 -2.43 -36.44
N MET A 267 123.41 -2.23 -36.94
CA MET A 267 122.21 -2.12 -36.09
C MET A 267 121.70 -3.46 -35.56
N THR A 268 121.75 -4.50 -36.38
CA THR A 268 121.21 -5.81 -36.02
C THR A 268 122.16 -6.63 -35.16
N PHE A 269 123.47 -6.47 -35.32
CA PHE A 269 124.47 -7.23 -34.57
C PHE A 269 124.38 -7.03 -33.04
N PRO A 270 124.20 -5.81 -32.49
CA PRO A 270 123.97 -5.61 -31.07
C PRO A 270 122.64 -6.19 -30.60
N ILE A 271 121.58 -6.10 -31.41
CA ILE A 271 120.25 -6.64 -31.06
C ILE A 271 120.29 -8.17 -31.01
N LEU A 272 120.91 -8.81 -32.01
CA LEU A 272 121.08 -10.26 -32.05
C LEU A 272 122.03 -10.74 -30.94
N SER A 273 123.11 -10.02 -30.66
CA SER A 273 124.04 -10.34 -29.57
C SER A 273 123.36 -10.21 -28.21
N ALA A 274 122.60 -9.13 -27.99
CA ALA A 274 121.82 -8.94 -26.77
C ALA A 274 120.71 -9.99 -26.64
N TRP A 275 120.01 -10.34 -27.72
CA TRP A 275 119.01 -11.39 -27.73
C TRP A 275 119.61 -12.76 -27.38
N VAL A 276 120.74 -13.13 -27.99
CA VAL A 276 121.45 -14.39 -27.70
C VAL A 276 121.96 -14.39 -26.25
N PHE A 277 122.53 -13.29 -25.77
CA PHE A 277 123.01 -13.17 -24.39
C PHE A 277 121.88 -13.26 -23.37
N CYS A 278 120.78 -12.53 -23.58
CA CYS A 278 119.58 -12.61 -22.73
C CYS A 278 118.92 -13.99 -22.79
N SER A 279 118.90 -14.65 -23.95
CA SER A 279 118.38 -16.01 -24.09
C SER A 279 119.26 -17.04 -23.38
N SER A 280 120.57 -16.78 -23.28
CA SER A 280 121.52 -17.61 -22.52
C SER A 280 121.38 -17.45 -21.01
N CYS A 281 120.85 -16.30 -20.55
CA CYS A 281 120.54 -16.07 -19.13
C CYS A 281 119.18 -16.63 -18.70
N PHE A 282 118.31 -16.98 -19.65
CA PHE A 282 116.95 -17.49 -19.41
C PHE A 282 116.74 -18.95 -19.85
N SER A 283 117.80 -19.62 -20.35
CA SER A 283 117.88 -21.07 -20.53
C SER A 283 118.64 -21.71 -19.38
#